data_AF-A0A377Z3C8-F1
#
_entry.id   AF-A0A377Z3C8-F1
#
_cell.length_a   1.000
_cell.length_b   1.000
_cell.length_c   1.000
_cell.angle_alpha   90.00
_cell.angle_beta   90.00
_cell.angle_gamma   90.00
#
_symmetry.space_group_name_H-M   'P 1'
#
loop_
_entity.id
_entity.type
_entity.pdbx_description
1 polymer ?
#
loop_
_entity_poly.entity_id
_entity_poly.type
_entity_poly.pdbx_seq_one_letter_code
_entity_poly.pdbx_strand_id
1 'polypeptide(L)'
;MMDNLRTAANSVVLKIIFGIIIVSFILTGVSGYLIGGGKNYAAKVNGQEIGRGQFENAVASERNRMQQQLGDQFSELAANENYMKTMRQQVLNRLIDESLLDQYAASWASASAMSR
;
A
#
# COMPACT_ATOMS: atom_id res chain seq x y z
N MET A 1 -44.19 8.01 -11.06
CA MET A 1 -42.94 8.82 -10.89
C MET A 1 -41.66 8.02 -11.14
N MET A 2 -41.69 6.69 -11.24
CA MET A 2 -40.53 5.86 -11.63
C MET A 2 -40.38 5.70 -13.16
N ASP A 3 -41.42 6.02 -13.93
CA ASP A 3 -41.45 5.82 -15.39
C ASP A 3 -40.63 6.86 -16.16
N ASN A 4 -40.49 8.08 -15.61
CA ASN A 4 -39.68 9.14 -16.22
C ASN A 4 -38.18 8.82 -16.15
N LEU A 5 -37.73 8.14 -15.07
CA LEU A 5 -36.35 7.66 -14.94
C LEU A 5 -36.07 6.53 -15.94
N ARG A 6 -37.04 5.63 -16.17
CA ARG A 6 -36.91 4.52 -17.13
C ARG A 6 -36.89 5.01 -18.58
N THR A 7 -37.71 6.02 -18.93
CA THR A 7 -37.74 6.62 -20.27
C THR A 7 -36.48 7.47 -20.53
N ALA A 8 -36.00 8.22 -19.53
CA ALA A 8 -34.73 8.95 -19.63
C ALA A 8 -33.53 8.00 -19.83
N ALA A 9 -33.49 6.88 -19.09
CA ALA A 9 -32.44 5.86 -19.22
C ALA A 9 -32.43 5.14 -20.58
N ASN A 10 -33.57 5.08 -21.28
CA ASN A 10 -33.67 4.46 -22.62
C ASN A 10 -33.52 5.46 -23.77
N SER A 11 -33.30 6.74 -23.49
CA SER A 11 -33.03 7.74 -24.52
C SER A 11 -31.69 7.46 -25.19
N VAL A 12 -31.71 7.33 -26.53
CA VAL A 12 -30.49 7.15 -27.35
C VAL A 12 -29.49 8.28 -27.11
N VAL A 13 -29.99 9.50 -26.86
CA VAL A 13 -29.17 10.67 -26.53
C VAL A 13 -28.36 10.44 -25.25
N LEU A 14 -28.97 9.84 -24.23
CA LEU A 14 -28.28 9.56 -22.96
C LEU A 14 -27.16 8.54 -23.16
N LYS A 15 -27.40 7.49 -23.96
CA LYS A 15 -26.39 6.46 -24.27
C LYS A 15 -25.17 7.03 -24.98
N ILE A 16 -25.38 8.00 -25.88
CA ILE A 16 -24.28 8.68 -26.60
C ILE A 16 -23.43 9.50 -25.61
N ILE A 17 -24.06 10.29 -24.73
CA ILE A 17 -23.36 11.08 -23.71
C ILE A 17 -22.57 10.16 -22.77
N PHE A 18 -23.20 9.08 -22.29
CA PHE A 18 -22.55 8.10 -21.42
C PHE A 18 -21.38 7.40 -22.12
N GLY A 19 -21.53 7.07 -23.41
CA GLY A 19 -20.47 6.51 -24.23
C GLY A 19 -19.26 7.44 -24.34
N ILE A 20 -19.48 8.74 -24.62
CA ILE A 20 -18.41 9.74 -24.70
C ILE A 20 -17.69 9.89 -23.34
N ILE A 21 -18.44 9.88 -22.23
CA ILE A 21 -17.85 9.92 -20.88
C ILE A 21 -16.96 8.70 -20.65
N ILE A 22 -17.48 7.49 -20.85
CA ILE A 22 -16.72 6.24 -20.66
C ILE A 22 -15.45 6.24 -21.52
N VAL A 23 -15.56 6.60 -22.79
CA VAL A 23 -14.43 6.71 -23.72
C VAL A 23 -13.40 7.73 -23.20
N SER A 24 -13.85 8.89 -22.71
CA SER A 24 -12.96 9.91 -22.13
C SER A 24 -12.23 9.41 -20.89
N PHE A 25 -12.90 8.65 -20.03
CA PHE A 25 -12.31 8.00 -18.86
C PHE A 25 -11.22 6.99 -19.27
N ILE A 26 -11.47 6.17 -20.31
CA ILE A 26 -10.48 5.22 -20.84
C ILE A 26 -9.28 5.97 -21.47
N LEU A 27 -9.52 6.98 -22.31
CA LEU A 27 -8.47 7.77 -22.97
C LEU A 27 -7.64 8.60 -21.98
N THR A 28 -8.26 9.16 -20.95
CA THR A 28 -7.58 9.97 -19.91
C THR A 28 -6.91 9.10 -18.84
N GLY A 29 -7.26 7.81 -18.76
CA GLY A 29 -6.48 6.82 -18.02
C GLY A 29 -7.00 6.47 -16.62
N VAL A 30 -8.29 6.17 -16.44
CA VAL A 30 -8.73 5.43 -15.22
C VAL A 30 -8.27 3.98 -15.17
N SER A 31 -7.75 3.43 -16.27
CA SER A 31 -7.12 2.10 -16.29
C SER A 31 -6.01 1.97 -15.24
N GLY A 32 -5.30 3.08 -14.93
CA GLY A 32 -4.31 3.13 -13.87
C GLY A 32 -4.91 3.05 -12.46
N TYR A 33 -6.12 3.57 -12.24
CA TYR A 33 -6.76 3.58 -10.92
C TYR A 33 -7.37 2.23 -10.52
N LEU A 34 -7.86 1.45 -11.48
CA LEU A 34 -8.55 0.17 -11.23
C LEU A 34 -7.63 -1.05 -11.37
N ILE A 35 -6.64 -1.01 -12.27
CA ILE A 35 -5.70 -2.13 -12.51
C ILE A 35 -4.35 -1.90 -11.79
N GLY A 36 -4.08 -0.67 -11.38
CA GLY A 36 -2.83 -0.27 -10.72
C GLY A 36 -3.09 0.57 -9.49
N GLY A 37 -3.87 0.05 -8.53
CA GLY A 37 -3.90 0.59 -7.16
C GLY A 37 -2.46 0.91 -6.76
N GLY A 38 -2.16 2.20 -6.69
CA GLY A 38 -0.81 2.74 -6.90
C GLY A 38 0.23 1.97 -6.09
N LYS A 39 1.41 1.76 -6.70
CA LYS A 39 2.61 1.18 -6.09
C LYS A 39 3.07 2.00 -4.88
N ASN A 40 2.27 1.96 -3.83
CA ASN A 40 2.51 2.56 -2.52
C ASN A 40 3.19 1.51 -1.66
N TYR A 41 4.26 0.91 -2.17
CA TYR A 41 5.11 0.01 -1.39
C TYR A 41 6.40 0.75 -1.03
N ALA A 42 6.90 0.49 0.18
CA ALA A 42 8.17 0.99 0.68
C ALA A 42 9.33 0.14 0.13
N ALA A 43 9.11 -1.18 -0.01
CA ALA A 43 10.02 -2.12 -0.64
C ALA A 43 9.26 -3.33 -1.20
N LYS A 44 9.89 -4.06 -2.12
CA LYS A 44 9.39 -5.32 -2.66
C LYS A 44 10.45 -6.39 -2.48
N VAL A 45 10.10 -7.46 -1.77
CA VAL A 45 11.00 -8.55 -1.38
C VAL A 45 10.50 -9.83 -2.04
N ASN A 46 11.22 -10.29 -3.07
CA ASN A 46 10.93 -11.55 -3.75
C ASN A 46 9.47 -11.71 -4.27
N GLY A 47 8.85 -10.59 -4.67
CA GLY A 47 7.46 -10.56 -5.12
C GLY A 47 6.45 -10.09 -4.06
N GLN A 48 6.78 -10.18 -2.76
CA GLN A 48 5.96 -9.66 -1.66
C GLN A 48 6.20 -8.16 -1.48
N GLU A 49 5.13 -7.38 -1.46
CA GLU A 49 5.21 -5.92 -1.34
C GLU A 49 5.02 -5.50 0.12
N ILE A 50 5.98 -4.74 0.64
CA ILE A 50 5.88 -4.09 1.95
C ILE A 50 5.16 -2.76 1.71
N GLY A 51 3.91 -2.67 2.13
CA GLY A 51 3.09 -1.47 1.94
C GLY A 51 3.70 -0.25 2.64
N ARG A 52 3.55 0.94 2.05
CA ARG A 52 3.96 2.22 2.66
C ARG A 52 3.27 2.44 4.00
N GLY A 53 1.97 2.15 4.09
CA GLY A 53 1.24 2.25 5.36
C GLY A 53 1.80 1.33 6.44
N GLN A 54 2.21 0.11 6.09
CA GLN A 54 2.85 -0.82 7.03
C GLN A 54 4.20 -0.27 7.52
N PHE A 55 5.01 0.25 6.60
CA PHE A 55 6.28 0.88 6.94
C PHE A 55 6.10 2.12 7.83
N GLU A 56 5.19 3.03 7.50
CA GLU A 56 4.92 4.23 8.28
C GLU A 56 4.39 3.89 9.68
N ASN A 57 3.51 2.88 9.78
CA ASN A 57 3.03 2.37 11.06
C ASN A 57 4.18 1.80 11.92
N ALA A 58 5.08 1.02 11.32
CA ALA A 58 6.24 0.47 12.00
C ALA A 58 7.20 1.57 12.48
N VAL A 59 7.45 2.58 11.63
CA VAL A 59 8.27 3.76 11.96
C VAL A 59 7.65 4.57 13.10
N ALA A 60 6.33 4.74 13.10
CA ALA A 60 5.63 5.43 14.19
C ALA A 60 5.69 4.64 15.50
N SER A 61 5.55 3.32 15.45
CA SER A 61 5.69 2.44 16.62
C SER A 61 7.09 2.51 17.21
N GLU A 62 8.13 2.44 16.37
CA GLU A 62 9.52 2.52 16.80
C GLU A 62 9.82 3.87 17.46
N ARG A 63 9.34 4.95 16.85
CA ARG A 63 9.46 6.29 17.41
C ARG A 63 8.80 6.41 18.77
N ASN A 64 7.58 5.90 18.93
CA ASN A 64 6.85 5.94 20.21
C ASN A 64 7.61 5.17 21.30
N ARG A 65 8.19 4.00 20.96
CA ARG A 65 9.02 3.23 21.90
C ARG A 65 10.24 4.02 22.34
N MET A 66 10.94 4.65 21.40
CA MET A 66 12.12 5.46 21.72
C MET A 66 11.76 6.71 22.52
N GLN A 67 10.64 7.37 22.21
CA GLN A 67 10.13 8.49 23.01
C GLN A 67 9.80 8.06 24.44
N GLN A 68 9.23 6.86 24.64
CA GLN A 68 8.97 6.34 25.99
C GLN A 68 10.26 6.04 26.77
N GLN A 69 11.33 5.63 26.09
CA GLN A 69 12.60 5.28 26.73
C GLN A 69 13.50 6.50 27.00
N LEU A 70 13.56 7.43 26.05
CA LEU A 70 14.50 8.55 26.06
C LEU A 70 13.84 9.87 26.51
N GLY A 71 12.51 9.95 26.46
CA GLY A 71 11.76 11.15 26.83
C GLY A 71 12.23 12.37 26.04
N ASP A 72 12.61 13.42 26.76
CA ASP A 72 13.04 14.70 26.19
C ASP A 72 14.32 14.59 25.34
N GLN A 73 15.22 13.64 25.65
CA GLN A 73 16.44 13.40 24.87
C GLN A 73 16.15 12.89 23.46
N PHE A 74 14.97 12.27 23.24
CA PHE A 74 14.56 11.86 21.91
C PHE A 74 14.41 13.05 20.97
N SER A 75 13.94 14.20 21.46
CA SER A 75 13.66 15.38 20.63
C SER A 75 14.96 15.95 20.03
N GLU A 76 16.04 15.97 20.80
CA GLU A 76 17.37 16.39 20.34
C GLU A 76 17.95 15.43 19.29
N LEU A 77 17.80 14.13 19.49
CA LEU A 77 18.24 13.11 18.53
C LEU A 77 17.38 13.12 17.26
N ALA A 78 16.07 13.31 17.40
CA ALA A 78 15.12 13.36 16.29
C ALA A 78 15.25 14.63 15.44
N ALA A 79 15.78 15.71 16.02
CA ALA A 79 16.16 16.91 15.27
C ALA A 79 17.31 16.62 14.27
N ASN A 80 18.06 15.54 14.46
CA ASN A 80 19.08 15.11 13.51
C ASN A 80 18.47 14.27 12.37
N GLU A 81 18.51 14.81 11.16
CA GLU A 81 17.97 14.16 9.97
C GLU A 81 18.65 12.81 9.66
N ASN A 82 19.97 12.70 9.88
CA ASN A 82 20.70 11.45 9.66
C ASN A 82 20.28 10.36 10.64
N TYR A 83 20.02 10.71 11.90
CA TYR A 83 19.49 9.78 12.88
C TYR A 83 18.12 9.25 12.45
N MET A 84 17.22 10.17 12.04
CA MET A 84 15.89 9.77 11.60
C MET A 84 15.90 8.91 10.34
N LYS A 85 16.83 9.17 9.42
CA LYS A 85 17.03 8.34 8.21
C LYS A 85 17.53 6.94 8.58
N THR A 86 18.50 6.84 9.48
CA THR A 86 19.05 5.56 9.95
C THR A 86 17.98 4.73 10.65
N MET A 87 17.19 5.34 11.52
CA MET A 87 16.05 4.69 12.18
C MET A 87 15.04 4.14 11.17
N ARG A 88 14.65 4.95 10.18
CA ARG A 88 13.75 4.50 9.10
C ARG A 88 14.34 3.33 8.31
N GLN A 89 15.64 3.36 8.01
CA GLN A 89 16.34 2.27 7.33
C GLN A 89 16.34 0.98 8.16
N GLN A 90 16.58 1.08 9.46
CA GLN A 90 16.53 -0.07 10.38
C GLN A 90 15.14 -0.70 10.42
N VAL A 91 14.09 0.11 10.51
CA VAL A 91 12.70 -0.39 10.47
C VAL A 91 12.41 -1.06 9.13
N LEU A 92 12.86 -0.48 8.01
CA LEU A 92 12.67 -1.09 6.70
C LEU A 92 13.38 -2.44 6.60
N ASN A 93 14.64 -2.53 7.02
CA ASN A 93 15.40 -3.77 7.02
C ASN A 93 14.72 -4.85 7.86
N ARG A 94 14.20 -4.49 9.05
CA ARG A 94 13.48 -5.44 9.90
C ARG A 94 12.23 -6.00 9.21
N LEU A 95 11.47 -5.15 8.51
CA LEU A 95 10.29 -5.59 7.75
C LEU A 95 10.67 -6.49 6.56
N ILE A 96 11.83 -6.24 5.95
CA ILE A 96 12.39 -7.10 4.91
C ILE A 96 12.73 -8.46 5.50
N ASP A 97 13.44 -8.50 6.62
CA ASP A 97 13.84 -9.74 7.29
C ASP A 97 12.62 -10.55 7.75
N GLU A 98 11.60 -9.90 8.30
CA GLU A 98 10.32 -10.53 8.68
C GLU A 98 9.62 -11.14 7.47
N SER A 99 9.56 -10.40 6.34
CA SER A 99 9.02 -10.91 5.08
C SER A 99 9.81 -12.11 4.54
N LEU A 100 11.14 -12.11 4.65
CA LEU A 100 11.98 -13.23 4.23
C LEU A 100 11.77 -14.47 5.11
N LEU A 101 11.64 -14.28 6.43
CA LEU A 101 11.37 -15.36 7.38
C LEU A 101 10.00 -15.99 7.12
N ASP A 102 8.97 -15.18 6.87
CA ASP A 102 7.64 -15.66 6.52
C ASP A 102 7.65 -16.47 5.22
N GLN A 103 8.35 -15.99 4.20
CA GLN A 103 8.52 -16.72 2.94
C GLN A 103 9.25 -18.04 3.15
N TYR A 104 10.31 -18.04 3.96
CA TYR A 104 11.07 -19.25 4.27
C TYR A 104 10.18 -20.27 5.01
N ALA A 105 9.44 -19.84 6.03
CA ALA A 105 8.50 -20.69 6.76
C ALA A 105 7.40 -21.25 5.86
N ALA A 106 6.82 -20.44 4.97
CA ALA A 106 5.81 -20.86 4.00
C ALA A 106 6.37 -21.88 2.98
N SER A 107 7.61 -21.67 2.51
CA SER A 107 8.29 -22.60 1.59
C SER A 107 8.55 -23.96 2.24
N TRP A 108 8.92 -23.98 3.52
CA TRP A 108 9.13 -25.21 4.28
C TRP A 108 7.82 -25.94 4.59
N ALA A 109 6.77 -25.21 4.96
CA ALA A 109 5.45 -25.78 5.21
C ALA A 109 4.90 -26.48 3.95
N SER A 110 4.99 -25.83 2.80
CA SER A 110 4.55 -26.40 1.52
C SER A 110 5.39 -27.61 1.07
N ALA A 111 6.71 -27.59 1.30
CA ALA A 111 7.57 -28.75 1.03
C ALA A 111 7.25 -29.95 1.92
N SER A 112 6.90 -29.73 3.19
CA SER A 112 6.51 -30.80 4.13
C SER A 112 5.12 -31.40 3.87
N ALA A 113 4.21 -30.64 3.25
CA ALA A 113 2.88 -31.12 2.89
C ALA A 113 2.88 -31.98 1.62
N MET A 114 3.88 -31.82 0.75
CA MET A 114 3.97 -32.51 -0.54
C MET A 114 4.70 -33.87 -0.46
N SER A 115 5.31 -34.19 0.69
CA SER A 115 5.95 -35.47 0.98
C SER A 115 5.05 -36.46 1.74
N ARG A 116 3.77 -36.13 1.93
CA ARG A 116 2.72 -37.00 2.47
C ARG A 116 1.69 -37.32 1.39
#